data_AF-A0A5C5RY84-F1
#
_entry.id   AF-A0A5C5RY84-F1
#
_cell.length_a   1.000
_cell.length_b   1.000
_cell.length_c   1.000
_cell.angle_alpha   90.00
_cell.angle_beta   90.00
_cell.angle_gamma   90.00
#
_symmetry.space_group_name_H-M   'P 1'
#
loop_
_entity.id
_entity.type
_entity.pdbx_description
1 polymer ?
#
loop_
_entity_poly.entity_id
_entity_poly.type
_entity_poly.pdbx_seq_one_letter_code
_entity_poly.pdbx_strand_id
1 'polypeptide(L)'
;MPHHDTGLPPHIDVLVVGAGLSGIDAAYRLQTECANRSYLIVEARENLGGTWDLFRYPGVRSDSDMFTLGYPFKPWKDAKAIADGESILNYINETADEFGIAEKIRYGCKVTAADWSTSDQQWTVTVQRDTEQTEITCSFLYVCAGYYDYDTGHAPEFPGQSHFAGQLVHPQFWPDDLDYEGKRIVVIGSGATAVTLVPAMASSNTHVTMLQRSPTWISAVPSRDKHADWLRAHLPEQLAMSS
;
A
#
# COMPACT_ATOMS: atom_id res chain seq x y z
N MET A 1 -8.18 -4.30 -21.77
CA MET A 1 -8.76 -3.33 -22.73
C MET A 1 -8.25 -1.96 -22.32
N PRO A 2 -7.92 -1.03 -23.24
CA PRO A 2 -7.48 0.29 -22.83
C PRO A 2 -8.66 0.99 -22.15
N HIS A 3 -8.54 1.24 -20.84
CA HIS A 3 -9.50 2.07 -20.11
C HIS A 3 -9.53 3.43 -20.80
N HIS A 4 -10.71 3.84 -21.28
CA HIS A 4 -10.90 5.19 -21.78
C HIS A 4 -10.59 6.14 -20.63
N ASP A 5 -9.47 6.86 -20.75
CA ASP A 5 -9.08 7.92 -19.85
C ASP A 5 -10.06 9.09 -20.01
N THR A 6 -11.18 8.97 -19.32
CA THR A 6 -12.13 10.05 -19.14
C THR A 6 -11.49 10.96 -18.10
N GLY A 7 -10.88 12.05 -18.56
CA GLY A 7 -10.15 13.01 -17.71
C GLY A 7 -10.93 13.47 -16.47
N LEU A 8 -10.27 14.21 -15.58
CA LEU A 8 -10.88 14.61 -14.32
C LEU A 8 -12.15 15.45 -14.56
N PRO A 9 -13.28 15.13 -13.90
CA PRO A 9 -14.48 15.94 -13.99
C PRO A 9 -14.25 17.30 -13.30
N PRO A 10 -14.97 18.36 -13.69
CA PRO A 10 -14.84 19.66 -13.04
C PRO A 10 -15.32 19.65 -11.58
N HIS A 11 -16.29 18.77 -11.25
CA HIS A 11 -16.84 18.60 -9.92
C HIS A 11 -17.17 17.14 -9.62
N ILE A 12 -17.02 16.72 -8.37
CA ILE A 12 -17.46 15.41 -7.85
C ILE A 12 -18.02 15.59 -6.42
N ASP A 13 -19.00 14.79 -5.98
CA ASP A 13 -19.47 14.91 -4.59
C ASP A 13 -18.36 14.54 -3.60
N VAL A 14 -17.67 13.42 -3.83
CA VAL A 14 -16.60 12.92 -2.96
C VAL A 14 -15.33 12.61 -3.76
N LEU A 15 -14.23 13.31 -3.45
CA LEU A 15 -12.92 12.99 -3.97
C LEU A 15 -12.13 12.17 -2.94
N VAL A 16 -11.73 10.97 -3.31
CA VAL A 16 -10.87 10.10 -2.50
C VAL A 16 -9.43 10.23 -2.99
N VAL A 17 -8.48 10.48 -2.09
CA VAL A 17 -7.06 10.62 -2.43
C VAL A 17 -6.30 9.39 -1.97
N GLY A 18 -5.81 8.59 -2.92
CA GLY A 18 -5.08 7.35 -2.69
C GLY A 18 -5.92 6.10 -2.98
N ALA A 19 -5.37 5.20 -3.79
CA ALA A 19 -5.95 3.89 -4.15
C ALA A 19 -5.27 2.73 -3.41
N GLY A 20 -4.81 2.98 -2.18
CA GLY A 20 -4.38 1.94 -1.25
C GLY A 20 -5.56 1.24 -0.55
N LEU A 21 -5.26 0.41 0.45
CA LEU A 21 -6.26 -0.39 1.17
C LEU A 21 -7.44 0.47 1.66
N SER A 22 -7.18 1.62 2.29
CA SER A 22 -8.21 2.53 2.80
C SER A 22 -9.04 3.21 1.71
N GLY A 23 -8.46 3.51 0.54
CA GLY A 23 -9.17 4.15 -0.57
C GLY A 23 -10.21 3.22 -1.20
N ILE A 24 -9.86 1.92 -1.31
CA ILE A 24 -10.78 0.90 -1.80
C ILE A 24 -11.90 0.61 -0.80
N ASP A 25 -11.61 0.57 0.51
CA ASP A 25 -12.68 0.49 1.54
C ASP A 25 -13.63 1.70 1.46
N ALA A 26 -13.07 2.92 1.39
CA ALA A 26 -13.85 4.14 1.29
C ALA A 26 -14.77 4.13 0.06
N ALA A 27 -14.26 3.69 -1.10
CA ALA A 27 -15.06 3.57 -2.32
C ALA A 27 -16.19 2.55 -2.19
N TYR A 28 -15.94 1.38 -1.61
CA TYR A 28 -16.98 0.39 -1.35
C TYR A 28 -18.10 0.97 -0.45
N ARG A 29 -17.72 1.68 0.62
CA ARG A 29 -18.67 2.33 1.53
C ARG A 29 -19.46 3.43 0.84
N LEU A 30 -18.81 4.26 0.03
CA LEU A 30 -19.49 5.30 -0.75
C LEU A 30 -20.50 4.70 -1.74
N GLN A 31 -20.16 3.62 -2.43
CA GLN A 31 -21.08 2.94 -3.35
C GLN A 31 -22.30 2.34 -2.64
N THR A 32 -22.09 1.72 -1.49
CA THR A 32 -23.12 0.93 -0.79
C THR A 32 -23.98 1.77 0.15
N GLU A 33 -23.40 2.76 0.81
CA GLU A 33 -24.07 3.56 1.85
C GLU A 33 -24.43 4.98 1.36
N CYS A 34 -23.81 5.45 0.28
CA CYS A 34 -24.03 6.78 -0.29
C CYS A 34 -24.31 6.73 -1.81
N ALA A 35 -25.11 5.76 -2.26
CA ALA A 35 -25.33 5.46 -3.68
C ALA A 35 -25.85 6.63 -4.56
N ASN A 36 -26.37 7.69 -3.94
CA ASN A 36 -26.81 8.91 -4.63
C ASN A 36 -25.70 9.97 -4.78
N ARG A 37 -24.45 9.67 -4.38
CA ARG A 37 -23.29 10.56 -4.47
C ARG A 37 -22.30 10.03 -5.48
N SER A 38 -21.81 10.92 -6.33
CA SER A 38 -20.71 10.65 -7.23
C SER A 38 -19.38 10.61 -6.47
N TYR A 39 -18.49 9.70 -6.83
CA TYR A 39 -17.14 9.69 -6.26
C TYR A 39 -16.09 9.34 -7.32
N LEU A 40 -14.86 9.76 -7.04
CA LEU A 40 -13.67 9.45 -7.84
C LEU A 40 -12.49 9.21 -6.89
N ILE A 41 -11.62 8.27 -7.22
CA ILE A 41 -10.32 8.10 -6.56
C ILE A 41 -9.24 8.68 -7.46
N VAL A 42 -8.35 9.50 -6.90
CA VAL A 42 -7.09 9.91 -7.54
C VAL A 42 -5.91 9.24 -6.85
N GLU A 43 -5.03 8.63 -7.63
CA GLU A 43 -3.82 7.95 -7.17
C GLU A 43 -2.61 8.53 -7.88
N ALA A 44 -1.57 8.88 -7.12
CA ALA A 44 -0.35 9.47 -7.64
C ALA A 44 0.48 8.46 -8.45
N ARG A 45 0.39 7.18 -8.10
CA ARG A 45 1.08 6.07 -8.77
C ARG A 45 0.31 5.59 -10.00
N GLU A 46 0.99 4.77 -10.81
CA GLU A 46 0.41 4.12 -12.00
C GLU A 46 -0.46 2.90 -11.68
N ASN A 47 -0.40 2.40 -10.44
CA ASN A 47 -1.13 1.21 -9.99
C ASN A 47 -1.78 1.47 -8.62
N LEU A 48 -2.83 0.71 -8.33
CA LEU A 48 -3.46 0.68 -7.01
C LEU A 48 -2.64 -0.17 -6.04
N GLY A 49 -2.99 -0.12 -4.75
CA GLY A 49 -2.39 -0.96 -3.69
C GLY A 49 -1.58 -0.17 -2.67
N GLY A 50 -1.20 1.07 -2.99
CA GLY A 50 -0.48 1.97 -2.10
C GLY A 50 0.82 1.35 -1.59
N THR A 51 0.97 1.20 -0.28
CA THR A 51 2.13 0.55 0.37
C THR A 51 2.49 -0.79 -0.27
N TRP A 52 1.50 -1.58 -0.69
CA TRP A 52 1.71 -2.94 -1.21
C TRP A 52 2.15 -2.98 -2.68
N ASP A 53 1.94 -1.88 -3.42
CA ASP A 53 2.56 -1.69 -4.74
C ASP A 53 3.93 -0.97 -4.63
N LEU A 54 4.11 -0.11 -3.61
CA LEU A 54 5.35 0.62 -3.34
C LEU A 54 6.49 -0.30 -2.91
N PHE A 55 6.31 -1.10 -1.86
CA PHE A 55 7.38 -1.92 -1.31
C PHE A 55 7.46 -3.28 -2.01
N ARG A 56 8.58 -3.51 -2.72
CA ARG A 56 8.82 -4.74 -3.50
C ARG A 56 10.03 -5.54 -3.05
N TYR A 57 10.62 -5.20 -1.91
CA TYR A 57 11.78 -5.92 -1.37
C TYR A 57 11.39 -7.34 -0.91
N PRO A 58 12.32 -8.30 -0.96
CA PRO A 58 12.02 -9.68 -0.59
C PRO A 58 11.67 -9.79 0.91
N GLY A 59 10.57 -10.48 1.21
CA GLY A 59 10.09 -10.67 2.58
C GLY A 59 9.09 -9.61 3.06
N VAL A 60 8.74 -8.62 2.24
CA VAL A 60 7.66 -7.67 2.57
C VAL A 60 6.37 -8.43 2.91
N ARG A 61 5.76 -8.07 4.04
CA ARG A 61 4.55 -8.71 4.59
C ARG A 61 3.84 -7.79 5.57
N SER A 62 2.59 -8.10 5.89
CA SER A 62 1.89 -7.47 7.01
C SER A 62 2.42 -7.97 8.35
N ASP A 63 2.49 -7.07 9.34
CA ASP A 63 2.73 -7.43 10.73
C ASP A 63 1.42 -7.78 11.47
N SER A 64 0.28 -7.38 10.90
CA SER A 64 -1.06 -7.75 11.37
C SER A 64 -1.60 -8.94 10.57
N ASP A 65 -2.49 -9.72 11.18
CA ASP A 65 -3.21 -10.76 10.47
C ASP A 65 -4.22 -10.16 9.48
N MET A 66 -4.39 -10.80 8.33
CA MET A 66 -5.33 -10.33 7.31
C MET A 66 -6.80 -10.59 7.66
N PHE A 67 -7.11 -11.33 8.73
CA PHE A 67 -8.50 -11.46 9.20
C PHE A 67 -8.96 -10.17 9.89
N THR A 68 -8.05 -9.45 10.53
CA THR A 68 -8.33 -8.14 11.12
C THR A 68 -8.04 -6.97 10.18
N LEU A 69 -7.01 -7.08 9.32
CA LEU A 69 -6.63 -6.01 8.40
C LEU A 69 -7.46 -6.00 7.10
N GLY A 70 -8.05 -7.15 6.72
CA GLY A 70 -8.85 -7.29 5.52
C GLY A 70 -10.19 -6.54 5.58
N TYR A 71 -10.84 -6.41 4.43
CA TYR A 71 -12.15 -5.81 4.30
C TYR A 71 -13.23 -6.68 4.96
N PRO A 72 -14.05 -6.14 5.88
CA PRO A 72 -15.15 -6.89 6.49
C PRO A 72 -16.17 -7.41 5.47
N PHE A 73 -16.32 -6.72 4.34
CA PHE A 73 -17.23 -7.08 3.25
C PHE A 73 -16.61 -8.06 2.23
N LYS A 74 -15.30 -8.27 2.27
CA LYS A 74 -14.60 -9.27 1.44
C LYS A 74 -13.57 -9.99 2.30
N PRO A 75 -13.99 -10.94 3.15
CA PRO A 75 -13.09 -11.60 4.08
C PRO A 75 -11.86 -12.23 3.43
N TRP A 76 -10.73 -12.19 4.13
CA TRP A 76 -9.52 -12.88 3.70
C TRP A 76 -9.72 -14.41 3.74
N LYS A 77 -9.46 -15.09 2.62
CA LYS A 77 -9.71 -16.53 2.47
C LYS A 77 -8.44 -17.38 2.48
N ASP A 78 -7.25 -16.79 2.35
CA ASP A 78 -6.01 -17.57 2.37
C ASP A 78 -5.78 -18.19 3.76
N ALA A 79 -5.10 -19.34 3.78
CA ALA A 79 -4.67 -20.01 4.99
C ALA A 79 -3.54 -19.24 5.71
N LYS A 80 -2.73 -18.48 4.96
CA LYS A 80 -1.66 -17.64 5.52
C LYS A 80 -2.25 -16.34 6.06
N ALA A 81 -2.28 -16.20 7.38
CA ALA A 81 -2.84 -15.03 8.07
C ALA A 81 -1.90 -13.82 7.96
N ILE A 82 -0.59 -14.08 8.12
CA ILE A 82 0.49 -13.10 7.92
C ILE A 82 0.88 -13.13 6.45
N ALA A 83 0.12 -12.42 5.63
CA ALA A 83 0.26 -12.42 4.18
C ALA A 83 1.49 -11.63 3.72
N ASP A 84 2.14 -12.11 2.66
CA ASP A 84 3.18 -11.36 1.94
C ASP A 84 2.56 -10.22 1.10
N GLY A 85 3.41 -9.27 0.69
CA GLY A 85 2.96 -8.08 -0.02
C GLY A 85 2.25 -8.39 -1.35
N GLU A 86 2.70 -9.41 -2.09
CA GLU A 86 2.07 -9.81 -3.35
C GLU A 86 0.64 -10.33 -3.11
N SER A 87 0.45 -11.19 -2.11
CA SER A 87 -0.88 -11.69 -1.76
C SER A 87 -1.83 -10.56 -1.34
N ILE A 88 -1.34 -9.56 -0.59
CA ILE A 88 -2.15 -8.41 -0.19
C ILE A 88 -2.47 -7.51 -1.39
N LEU A 89 -1.50 -7.27 -2.27
CA LEU A 89 -1.70 -6.49 -3.49
C LEU A 89 -2.76 -7.15 -4.39
N ASN A 90 -2.67 -8.46 -4.59
CA ASN A 90 -3.66 -9.23 -5.36
C ASN A 90 -5.05 -9.11 -4.75
N TYR A 91 -5.17 -9.26 -3.43
CA TYR A 91 -6.43 -9.10 -2.73
C TYR A 91 -7.06 -7.69 -2.89
N ILE A 92 -6.26 -6.63 -2.86
CA ILE A 92 -6.76 -5.27 -3.10
C ILE A 92 -7.23 -5.12 -4.56
N ASN A 93 -6.45 -5.62 -5.53
CA ASN A 93 -6.84 -5.60 -6.95
C ASN A 93 -8.14 -6.37 -7.19
N GLU A 94 -8.23 -7.60 -6.71
CA GLU A 94 -9.43 -8.43 -6.81
C GLU A 94 -10.64 -7.77 -6.15
N THR A 95 -10.44 -7.04 -5.05
CA THR A 95 -11.52 -6.28 -4.39
C THR A 95 -11.97 -5.12 -5.27
N ALA A 96 -11.03 -4.34 -5.79
CA ALA A 96 -11.33 -3.20 -6.64
C ALA A 96 -12.06 -3.61 -7.92
N ASP A 97 -11.68 -4.74 -8.53
CA ASP A 97 -12.31 -5.29 -9.72
C ASP A 97 -13.70 -5.85 -9.43
N GLU A 98 -13.85 -6.65 -8.36
CA GLU A 98 -15.12 -7.31 -8.00
C GLU A 98 -16.26 -6.29 -7.77
N PHE A 99 -15.94 -5.15 -7.17
CA PHE A 99 -16.92 -4.10 -6.87
C PHE A 99 -16.91 -2.95 -7.90
N GLY A 100 -16.21 -3.10 -9.02
CA GLY A 100 -16.14 -2.08 -10.09
C GLY A 100 -15.53 -0.75 -9.66
N ILE A 101 -14.73 -0.77 -8.58
CA ILE A 101 -14.03 0.41 -8.04
C ILE A 101 -12.85 0.79 -8.94
N ALA A 102 -12.19 -0.19 -9.59
CA ALA A 102 -11.06 0.05 -10.48
C ALA A 102 -11.37 1.08 -11.58
N GLU A 103 -12.61 1.10 -12.11
CA GLU A 103 -13.07 2.05 -13.12
C GLU A 103 -13.20 3.50 -12.62
N LYS A 104 -13.25 3.68 -11.29
CA LYS A 104 -13.37 4.97 -10.60
C LYS A 104 -12.02 5.54 -10.16
N ILE A 105 -10.91 4.87 -10.48
CA ILE A 105 -9.56 5.33 -10.16
C ILE A 105 -8.99 6.13 -11.33
N ARG A 106 -8.26 7.20 -11.03
CA ARG A 106 -7.42 7.95 -11.96
C ARG A 106 -5.99 7.91 -11.46
N TYR A 107 -5.14 7.23 -12.21
CA TYR A 107 -3.73 7.03 -11.92
C TYR A 107 -2.89 8.21 -12.42
N GLY A 108 -1.65 8.30 -11.93
CA GLY A 108 -0.73 9.39 -12.26
C GLY A 108 -1.25 10.78 -11.81
N CYS A 109 -2.21 10.81 -10.89
CA CYS A 109 -2.91 12.00 -10.43
C CYS A 109 -2.48 12.35 -9.00
N LYS A 110 -1.42 13.14 -8.88
CA LYS A 110 -0.87 13.56 -7.58
C LYS A 110 -1.59 14.81 -7.07
N VAL A 111 -2.29 14.70 -5.94
CA VAL A 111 -2.84 15.87 -5.25
C VAL A 111 -1.71 16.68 -4.62
N THR A 112 -1.62 17.97 -4.92
CA THR A 112 -0.55 18.86 -4.43
C THR A 112 -1.07 19.99 -3.53
N ALA A 113 -2.36 20.35 -3.64
CA ALA A 113 -3.01 21.33 -2.77
C ALA A 113 -4.52 21.06 -2.64
N ALA A 114 -5.12 21.54 -1.55
CA ALA A 114 -6.56 21.52 -1.32
C ALA A 114 -6.98 22.76 -0.53
N ASP A 115 -7.91 23.54 -1.10
CA ASP A 115 -8.36 24.82 -0.56
C ASP A 115 -9.86 24.80 -0.31
N TRP A 116 -10.28 25.10 0.92
CA TRP A 116 -11.70 25.16 1.28
C TRP A 116 -12.28 26.57 1.04
N SER A 117 -13.36 26.64 0.27
CA SER A 117 -14.16 27.86 0.11
C SER A 117 -15.35 27.85 1.06
N THR A 118 -15.41 28.79 2.01
CA THR A 118 -16.59 28.95 2.87
C THR A 118 -17.79 29.53 2.13
N SER A 119 -17.59 30.37 1.11
CA SER A 119 -18.68 30.94 0.31
C SER A 119 -19.36 29.89 -0.55
N ASP A 120 -18.57 29.01 -1.17
CA ASP A 120 -19.06 28.01 -2.11
C ASP A 120 -19.30 26.65 -1.43
N GLN A 121 -18.86 26.48 -0.18
CA GLN A 121 -18.98 25.26 0.62
C GLN A 121 -18.42 24.02 -0.09
N GLN A 122 -17.28 24.20 -0.75
CA GLN A 122 -16.59 23.14 -1.50
C GLN A 122 -15.08 23.29 -1.40
N TRP A 123 -14.38 22.19 -1.61
CA TRP A 123 -12.94 22.13 -1.81
C TRP A 123 -12.62 22.38 -3.27
N THR A 124 -11.55 23.13 -3.52
CA THR A 124 -10.81 23.10 -4.79
C THR A 124 -9.54 22.30 -4.56
N VAL A 125 -9.36 21.21 -5.29
CA VAL A 125 -8.22 20.31 -5.16
C VAL A 125 -7.36 20.42 -6.40
N THR A 126 -6.09 20.74 -6.19
CA THR A 126 -5.09 20.80 -7.25
C THR A 126 -4.50 19.42 -7.47
N VAL A 127 -4.59 18.93 -8.70
CA VAL A 127 -4.05 17.64 -9.12
C VAL A 127 -2.99 17.88 -10.20
N GLN A 128 -1.79 17.38 -9.94
CA GLN A 128 -0.71 17.31 -10.91
C GLN A 128 -0.77 15.97 -11.64
N ARG A 129 -0.73 16.04 -12.97
CA ARG A 129 -0.59 14.88 -13.85
C ARG A 129 0.51 15.18 -14.86
N ASP A 130 1.59 14.42 -14.80
CA ASP A 130 2.83 14.71 -15.52
C ASP A 130 3.31 16.16 -15.28
N THR A 131 3.28 16.99 -16.33
CA THR A 131 3.64 18.41 -16.31
C THR A 131 2.43 19.35 -16.23
N GLU A 132 1.21 18.80 -16.34
CA GLU A 132 -0.02 19.55 -16.31
C GLU A 132 -0.60 19.61 -14.90
N GLN A 133 -1.17 20.76 -14.56
CA GLN A 133 -1.90 20.97 -13.32
C GLN A 133 -3.34 21.25 -13.68
N THR A 134 -4.26 20.53 -13.04
CA THR A 134 -5.70 20.72 -13.19
C THR A 134 -6.35 20.83 -11.82
N GLU A 135 -7.48 21.51 -11.78
CA GLU A 135 -8.30 21.62 -10.57
C GLU A 135 -9.55 20.77 -10.71
N ILE A 136 -9.95 20.15 -9.60
CA ILE A 136 -11.24 19.49 -9.43
C ILE A 136 -11.88 20.05 -8.17
N THR A 137 -13.18 20.34 -8.24
CA THR A 137 -13.94 20.74 -7.05
C THR A 137 -14.63 19.54 -6.43
N CYS A 138 -14.74 19.50 -5.09
CA CYS A 138 -15.55 18.49 -4.42
C CYS A 138 -16.27 18.99 -3.17
N SER A 139 -17.40 18.37 -2.86
CA SER A 139 -18.14 18.67 -1.63
C SER A 139 -17.48 18.04 -0.39
N PHE A 140 -16.86 16.87 -0.57
CA PHE A 140 -16.12 16.17 0.47
C PHE A 140 -14.77 15.67 -0.04
N LEU A 141 -13.72 15.87 0.76
CA LEU A 141 -12.37 15.39 0.49
C LEU A 141 -12.03 14.27 1.48
N TYR A 142 -11.88 13.04 0.97
CA TYR A 142 -11.53 11.87 1.77
C TYR A 142 -10.06 11.51 1.53
N VAL A 143 -9.18 11.80 2.49
CA VAL A 143 -7.74 11.60 2.33
C VAL A 143 -7.33 10.20 2.82
N CYS A 144 -6.97 9.34 1.87
CA CYS A 144 -6.45 7.98 2.07
C CYS A 144 -4.99 7.83 1.60
N ALA A 145 -4.21 8.92 1.69
CA ALA A 145 -2.87 9.03 1.12
C ALA A 145 -1.78 8.18 1.83
N GLY A 146 -2.12 7.53 2.95
CA GLY A 146 -1.16 6.78 3.75
C GLY A 146 -0.16 7.68 4.47
N TYR A 147 0.91 7.07 4.98
CA TYR A 147 1.94 7.75 5.77
C TYR A 147 3.34 7.74 5.15
N TYR A 148 3.53 7.03 4.03
CA TYR A 148 4.79 7.01 3.30
C TYR A 148 4.80 8.08 2.22
N ASP A 149 5.90 8.83 2.14
CA ASP A 149 6.21 9.65 0.97
C ASP A 149 6.64 8.71 -0.17
N TYR A 150 5.93 8.74 -1.29
CA TYR A 150 6.22 7.87 -2.44
C TYR A 150 7.47 8.28 -3.22
N ASP A 151 7.93 9.52 -3.11
CA ASP A 151 9.09 10.06 -3.83
C ASP A 151 10.37 9.92 -3.02
N THR A 152 10.29 10.06 -1.68
CA THR A 152 11.46 10.10 -0.81
C THR A 152 11.34 9.17 0.39
N GLY A 153 12.18 8.15 0.44
CA GLY A 153 12.38 7.33 1.64
C GLY A 153 13.31 8.01 2.65
N HIS A 154 13.18 7.65 3.93
CA HIS A 154 14.11 8.14 4.95
C HIS A 154 15.48 7.46 4.82
N ALA A 155 16.41 8.12 4.13
CA ALA A 155 17.78 7.66 3.95
C ALA A 155 18.76 8.54 4.77
N PRO A 156 19.45 8.01 5.79
CA PRO A 156 20.50 8.74 6.48
C PRO A 156 21.70 8.96 5.54
N GLU A 157 22.24 10.17 5.53
CA GLU A 157 23.50 10.46 4.83
C GLU A 157 24.69 10.02 5.70
N PHE A 158 25.59 9.22 5.12
CA PHE A 158 26.83 8.85 5.77
C PHE A 158 28.01 9.69 5.24
N PRO A 159 28.87 10.22 6.12
CA PRO A 159 30.11 10.84 5.68
C PRO A 159 30.93 9.88 4.80
N GLY A 160 31.24 10.31 3.58
CA GLY A 160 31.99 9.51 2.61
C GLY A 160 31.17 8.43 1.88
N GLN A 161 29.84 8.46 1.96
CA GLN A 161 28.95 7.53 1.23
C GLN A 161 29.26 7.46 -0.27
N SER A 162 29.64 8.58 -0.90
CA SER A 162 30.02 8.65 -2.31
C SER A 162 31.29 7.85 -2.67
N HIS A 163 32.11 7.47 -1.67
CA HIS A 163 33.29 6.64 -1.88
C HIS A 163 32.97 5.14 -1.87
N PHE A 164 31.75 4.75 -1.49
CA PHE A 164 31.34 3.35 -1.51
C PHE A 164 31.17 2.89 -2.97
N ALA A 165 32.04 1.98 -3.41
CA ALA A 165 32.02 1.45 -4.77
C ALA A 165 30.94 0.38 -5.01
N GLY A 166 30.21 -0.02 -3.97
CA GLY A 166 29.10 -0.96 -4.08
C GLY A 166 27.77 -0.26 -4.38
N GLN A 167 26.74 -1.05 -4.66
CA GLN A 167 25.40 -0.54 -4.88
C GLN A 167 24.73 -0.19 -3.55
N LEU A 168 24.14 1.00 -3.48
CA LEU A 168 23.25 1.41 -2.39
C LEU A 168 21.81 1.17 -2.83
N VAL A 169 21.06 0.46 -2.01
CA VAL A 169 19.66 0.11 -2.28
C VAL A 169 18.81 0.54 -1.10
N HIS A 170 17.77 1.33 -1.38
CA HIS A 170 16.77 1.69 -0.39
C HIS A 170 15.58 0.73 -0.52
N PRO A 171 15.12 0.05 0.54
CA PRO A 171 14.05 -0.95 0.44
C PRO A 171 12.73 -0.47 -0.18
N GLN A 172 12.43 0.83 -0.05
CA GLN A 172 11.27 1.46 -0.68
C GLN A 172 11.35 1.50 -2.21
N PHE A 173 12.56 1.56 -2.77
CA PHE A 173 12.82 1.63 -4.22
C PHE A 173 13.63 0.41 -4.64
N TRP A 174 13.18 -0.77 -4.23
CA TRP A 174 13.87 -2.02 -4.50
C TRP A 174 13.95 -2.28 -6.01
N PRO A 175 15.15 -2.45 -6.60
CA PRO A 175 15.27 -2.73 -8.03
C PRO A 175 14.76 -4.13 -8.36
N ASP A 176 13.95 -4.25 -9.42
CA ASP A 176 13.37 -5.52 -9.87
C ASP A 176 14.45 -6.53 -10.32
N ASP A 177 15.59 -6.06 -10.81
CA ASP A 177 16.69 -6.85 -11.37
C ASP A 177 17.89 -7.01 -10.42
N LEU A 178 17.73 -6.69 -9.14
CA LEU A 178 18.80 -6.78 -8.15
C LEU A 178 19.20 -8.23 -7.89
N ASP A 179 20.24 -8.70 -8.58
CA ASP A 179 20.93 -9.94 -8.22
C ASP A 179 21.93 -9.68 -7.11
N TYR A 180 21.77 -10.38 -5.98
CA TYR A 180 22.63 -10.29 -4.81
C TYR A 180 23.29 -11.62 -4.43
N GLU A 181 23.19 -12.65 -5.27
CA GLU A 181 23.80 -13.95 -5.04
C GLU A 181 25.34 -13.85 -5.01
N GLY A 182 25.97 -14.54 -4.06
CA GLY A 182 27.43 -14.50 -3.91
C GLY A 182 27.99 -13.20 -3.33
N LYS A 183 27.14 -12.21 -3.03
CA LYS A 183 27.57 -10.89 -2.54
C LYS A 183 27.66 -10.85 -1.01
N ARG A 184 28.43 -9.85 -0.54
CA ARG A 184 28.49 -9.44 0.87
C ARG A 184 27.66 -8.17 1.02
N ILE A 185 26.67 -8.21 1.88
CA ILE A 185 25.63 -7.19 2.00
C ILE A 185 25.60 -6.69 3.43
N VAL A 186 25.50 -5.38 3.58
CA VAL A 186 25.24 -4.75 4.87
C VAL A 186 23.85 -4.13 4.83
N VAL A 187 22.96 -4.59 5.72
CA VAL A 187 21.64 -3.97 5.93
C VAL A 187 21.76 -3.01 7.10
N ILE A 188 21.53 -1.73 6.86
CA ILE A 188 21.63 -0.69 7.89
C ILE A 188 20.24 -0.43 8.48
N GLY A 189 20.09 -0.69 9.78
CA GLY A 189 18.82 -0.58 10.49
C GLY A 189 18.34 -1.93 11.03
N SER A 190 17.37 -1.86 11.94
CA SER A 190 16.82 -3.02 12.67
C SER A 190 15.28 -2.97 12.79
N GLY A 191 14.62 -2.09 12.04
CA GLY A 191 13.16 -1.98 12.03
C GLY A 191 12.46 -3.17 11.33
N ALA A 192 11.14 -3.13 11.24
CA ALA A 192 10.33 -4.19 10.63
C ALA A 192 10.81 -4.61 9.22
N THR A 193 11.19 -3.64 8.39
CA THR A 193 11.80 -3.87 7.07
C THR A 193 13.07 -4.71 7.17
N ALA A 194 14.02 -4.39 8.06
CA ALA A 194 15.26 -5.15 8.20
C ALA A 194 15.00 -6.57 8.74
N VAL A 195 14.09 -6.71 9.72
CA VAL A 195 13.73 -8.00 10.34
C VAL A 195 13.10 -8.97 9.34
N THR A 196 12.45 -8.46 8.29
CA THR A 196 11.86 -9.28 7.21
C THR A 196 12.82 -9.48 6.03
N LEU A 197 13.57 -8.43 5.67
CA LEU A 197 14.51 -8.45 4.56
C LEU A 197 15.72 -9.35 4.81
N VAL A 198 16.38 -9.23 5.96
CA VAL A 198 17.58 -10.02 6.28
C VAL A 198 17.36 -11.53 6.16
N PRO A 199 16.32 -12.13 6.77
CA PRO A 199 16.09 -13.57 6.62
C PRO A 199 15.65 -13.95 5.20
N ALA A 200 14.97 -13.07 4.46
CA ALA A 200 14.57 -13.33 3.08
C ALA A 200 15.76 -13.33 2.11
N MET A 201 16.78 -12.52 2.39
CA MET A 201 18.03 -12.46 1.61
C MET A 201 19.06 -13.52 2.00
N ALA A 202 18.91 -14.14 3.17
CA ALA A 202 19.86 -15.10 3.69
C ALA A 202 19.79 -16.42 2.88
N SER A 203 20.62 -16.54 1.84
CA SER A 203 20.84 -17.76 1.08
C SER A 203 22.20 -18.40 1.43
N SER A 204 22.41 -19.66 1.04
CA SER A 204 23.67 -20.39 1.29
C SER A 204 24.92 -19.68 0.73
N ASN A 205 24.76 -18.82 -0.27
CA ASN A 205 25.86 -18.14 -0.95
C ASN A 205 25.89 -16.62 -0.70
N THR A 206 24.96 -16.08 0.10
CA THR A 206 24.88 -14.64 0.38
C THR A 206 25.23 -14.35 1.82
N HIS A 207 26.20 -13.46 2.04
CA HIS A 207 26.60 -13.07 3.40
C HIS A 207 25.96 -11.73 3.78
N VAL A 208 24.98 -11.78 4.67
CA VAL A 208 24.23 -10.59 5.12
C VAL A 208 24.66 -10.19 6.54
N THR A 209 25.11 -8.94 6.71
CA THR A 209 25.43 -8.33 8.00
C THR A 209 24.38 -7.27 8.34
N MET A 210 23.69 -7.38 9.47
CA MET A 210 22.79 -6.33 9.96
C MET A 210 23.55 -5.34 10.85
N LEU A 211 23.62 -4.08 10.44
CA LEU A 211 24.19 -2.99 11.23
C LEU A 211 23.08 -2.33 12.05
N GLN A 212 23.06 -2.62 13.35
CA GLN A 212 22.03 -2.17 14.28
C GLN A 212 22.53 -1.05 15.19
N ARG A 213 21.84 0.10 15.20
CA ARG A 213 22.07 1.17 16.18
C ARG A 213 21.36 0.90 17.51
N SER A 214 20.08 0.54 17.44
CA SER A 214 19.22 0.32 18.60
C SER A 214 18.52 -1.04 18.47
N PRO A 215 18.45 -1.84 19.54
CA PRO A 215 17.82 -3.16 19.48
C PRO A 215 16.31 -3.05 19.29
N THR A 216 15.78 -3.95 18.47
CA THR A 216 14.35 -4.12 18.24
C THR A 216 13.85 -5.32 19.04
N TRP A 217 12.67 -5.18 19.65
CA TRP A 217 12.00 -6.27 20.34
C TRP A 217 11.28 -7.15 19.32
N ILE A 218 11.61 -8.45 19.30
CA ILE A 218 11.08 -9.40 18.32
C ILE A 218 10.22 -10.42 19.05
N SER A 219 9.00 -10.62 18.55
CA SER A 219 8.12 -11.71 18.97
C SER A 219 7.93 -12.70 17.81
N ALA A 220 7.98 -14.00 18.12
CA ALA A 220 7.73 -15.04 17.14
C ALA A 220 6.22 -15.30 17.05
N VAL A 221 5.59 -14.81 15.98
CA VAL A 221 4.18 -15.05 15.69
C VAL A 221 4.07 -16.13 14.61
N PRO A 222 3.33 -17.24 14.85
CA PRO A 222 3.08 -18.25 13.83
C PRO A 222 2.35 -17.65 12.63
N SER A 223 2.80 -17.93 11.41
CA SER A 223 2.17 -17.41 10.18
C SER A 223 0.82 -18.07 9.85
N ARG A 224 0.49 -19.16 10.54
CA ARG A 224 -0.71 -19.97 10.35
C ARG A 224 -1.26 -20.40 11.70
N ASP A 225 -2.54 -20.12 11.93
CA ASP A 225 -3.25 -20.62 13.11
C ASP A 225 -4.10 -21.85 12.71
N LYS A 226 -3.64 -23.03 13.16
CA LYS A 226 -4.33 -24.30 12.89
C LYS A 226 -5.71 -24.38 13.55
N HIS A 227 -5.94 -23.65 14.64
CA HIS A 227 -7.24 -23.58 15.31
C HIS A 227 -8.19 -22.69 14.51
N ALA A 228 -7.72 -21.54 14.02
CA ALA A 228 -8.50 -20.68 13.13
C ALA A 228 -8.86 -21.39 11.81
N ASP A 229 -7.94 -22.17 11.23
CA ASP A 229 -8.23 -23.00 10.05
C ASP A 229 -9.34 -24.02 10.30
N TRP A 230 -9.29 -24.68 11.47
CA TRP A 230 -10.29 -25.67 11.85
C TRP A 230 -11.66 -25.01 12.05
N LEU A 231 -11.71 -23.87 12.73
CA LEU A 231 -12.94 -23.10 12.94
C LEU A 231 -13.55 -22.65 11.61
N ARG A 232 -12.74 -22.14 10.67
CA ARG A 232 -13.19 -21.75 9.32
C ARG A 232 -13.73 -22.91 8.50
N ALA A 233 -13.17 -24.11 8.66
CA ALA A 233 -13.64 -25.30 7.94
C ALA A 233 -14.98 -25.83 8.46
N HIS A 234 -15.39 -25.47 9.70
CA HIS A 234 -16.54 -26.09 10.37
C HIS A 234 -17.62 -25.10 10.86
N LEU A 235 -17.38 -23.79 10.80
CA LEU A 235 -18.35 -22.75 11.20
C LEU A 235 -18.79 -21.89 10.01
N PRO A 236 -20.05 -21.38 9.99
CA PRO A 236 -20.49 -20.40 9.02
C PRO A 236 -19.61 -19.13 9.05
N GLU A 237 -19.32 -18.53 7.88
CA GLU A 237 -18.39 -17.39 7.72
C GLU A 237 -18.65 -16.25 8.73
N GLN A 238 -19.91 -15.97 9.06
CA GLN A 238 -20.29 -14.91 10.02
C GLN A 238 -19.86 -15.18 11.48
N LEU A 239 -19.63 -16.43 11.89
CA LEU A 239 -19.21 -16.80 13.25
C LEU A 239 -17.69 -17.05 13.35
N ALA A 240 -17.02 -17.34 12.23
CA ALA A 240 -15.58 -17.62 12.21
C ALA A 240 -14.70 -16.35 12.23
N MET A 241 -15.29 -15.17 11.97
CA MET A 241 -14.58 -13.89 11.87
C MET A 241 -14.77 -12.96 13.09
N SER A 242 -15.53 -13.39 14.11
CA SER A 242 -15.89 -12.57 15.28
C SER A 242 -15.15 -12.96 16.57
N SER A 243 -13.98 -13.58 16.47
CA SER A 243 -13.22 -14.09 17.62
C SER A 243 -11.76 -13.66 17.57
#